data_AF-A0A372R6X9-F1
#
_entry.id   AF-A0A372R6X9-F1
#
_cell.length_a   1.000
_cell.length_b   1.000
_cell.length_c   1.000
_cell.angle_alpha   90.00
_cell.angle_beta   90.00
_cell.angle_gamma   90.00
#
_symmetry.space_group_name_H-M   'P 1'
#
loop_
_entity.id
_entity.type
_entity.pdbx_description
1 polymer ?
#
loop_
_entity_poly.entity_id
_entity_poly.type
_entity_poly.pdbx_seq_one_letter_code
_entity_poly.pdbx_strand_id
1 'polypeptide(L)'
;MKPYCGALNKLQTDKARLHDVALSFRYFIKFWEQNTDRFLSEGIISRLEKYWDDWKQPILLLALVLHPKYRLDKFNPDLETINFVTMGTWLDYYYKAWTSEKPTKLLAQFESYRVKKPPFNNETYEQFDDDVLAYWYYCSTMCKELGFIATKIFSICVNSASVE
;
A
#
# COMPACT_ATOMS: atom_id res chain seq x y z
N MET A 1 17.87 17.03 5.92
CA MET A 1 18.00 16.56 4.52
C MET A 1 18.11 15.04 4.38
N LYS A 2 18.93 14.33 5.18
CA LYS A 2 19.12 12.87 5.07
C LYS A 2 17.85 12.00 4.87
N PRO A 3 16.72 12.20 5.60
CA PRO A 3 15.52 11.37 5.41
C PRO A 3 14.90 11.49 4.01
N TYR A 4 14.88 12.71 3.46
CA TYR A 4 14.32 12.97 2.13
C TYR A 4 15.18 12.40 1.02
N CYS A 5 16.51 12.52 1.12
CA CYS A 5 17.43 11.93 0.14
C CYS A 5 17.31 10.40 0.11
N GLY A 6 17.17 9.75 1.27
CA GLY A 6 16.98 8.29 1.33
C GLY A 6 15.69 7.83 0.67
N ALA A 7 14.58 8.52 0.95
CA ALA A 7 13.30 8.23 0.30
C ALA A 7 13.33 8.52 -1.21
N LEU A 8 13.92 9.65 -1.62
CA LEU A 8 14.09 9.99 -3.04
C LEU A 8 14.89 8.92 -3.78
N ASN A 9 16.05 8.53 -3.24
CA ASN A 9 16.89 7.48 -3.81
C ASN A 9 16.13 6.17 -3.95
N LYS A 10 15.34 5.78 -2.93
CA LYS A 10 14.49 4.58 -2.99
C LYS A 10 13.44 4.68 -4.09
N LEU A 11 12.71 5.80 -4.14
CA LEU A 11 11.61 6.02 -5.09
C LEU A 11 12.08 6.19 -6.55
N GLN A 12 13.34 6.55 -6.76
CA GLN A 12 13.95 6.64 -8.10
C GLN A 12 14.37 5.27 -8.66
N THR A 13 14.49 4.24 -7.82
CA THR A 13 14.79 2.88 -8.31
C THR A 13 13.62 2.31 -9.13
N ASP A 14 13.95 1.49 -10.13
CA ASP A 14 13.01 0.66 -10.90
C ASP A 14 12.22 -0.34 -10.04
N LYS A 15 12.75 -0.65 -8.85
CA LYS A 15 12.11 -1.51 -7.84
C LYS A 15 11.12 -0.78 -6.94
N ALA A 16 11.00 0.55 -7.04
CA ALA A 16 10.04 1.30 -6.24
C ALA A 16 8.60 0.92 -6.60
N ARG A 17 7.77 0.74 -5.58
CA ARG A 17 6.34 0.40 -5.71
C ARG A 17 5.47 1.38 -4.96
N LEU A 18 4.18 1.39 -5.25
CA LEU A 18 3.21 2.33 -4.65
C LEU A 18 3.25 2.36 -3.12
N HIS A 19 3.47 1.21 -2.47
CA HIS A 19 3.56 1.15 -1.01
C HIS A 19 4.79 1.90 -0.45
N ASP A 20 5.88 2.01 -1.20
CA ASP A 20 7.08 2.77 -0.78
C ASP A 20 6.79 4.25 -0.65
N VAL A 21 5.89 4.80 -1.47
CA VAL A 21 5.45 6.20 -1.37
C VAL A 21 4.78 6.42 -0.01
N ALA A 22 3.78 5.60 0.30
CA ALA A 22 3.03 5.75 1.55
C ALA A 22 3.90 5.49 2.79
N LEU A 23 4.85 4.54 2.73
CA LEU A 23 5.84 4.34 3.78
C LEU A 23 6.79 5.52 3.95
N SER A 24 7.16 6.19 2.85
CA SER A 24 8.00 7.40 2.88
C SER A 24 7.29 8.56 3.58
N PHE A 25 6.00 8.79 3.28
CA PHE A 25 5.17 9.78 4.00
C PHE A 25 5.13 9.48 5.50
N ARG A 26 4.84 8.22 5.88
CA ARG A 26 4.83 7.79 7.27
C ARG A 26 6.19 8.04 7.95
N TYR A 27 7.27 7.76 7.27
CA TYR A 27 8.63 7.98 7.79
C TYR A 27 8.92 9.47 8.00
N PHE A 28 8.52 10.34 7.06
CA PHE A 28 8.70 11.79 7.21
C PHE A 28 7.92 12.36 8.38
N ILE A 29 6.65 11.98 8.53
CA ILE A 29 5.82 12.45 9.66
C ILE A 29 6.50 12.07 10.98
N LYS A 30 6.85 10.79 11.15
CA LYS A 30 7.55 10.31 12.36
C LYS A 30 8.88 11.02 12.62
N PHE A 31 9.63 11.32 11.56
CA PHE A 31 10.89 12.05 11.67
C PHE A 31 10.65 13.47 12.21
N TRP A 32 9.62 14.17 11.74
CA TRP A 32 9.31 15.52 12.20
C TRP A 32 8.66 15.56 13.57
N GLU A 33 7.82 14.59 13.93
CA GLU A 33 7.25 14.46 15.28
C GLU A 33 8.33 14.39 16.37
N GLN A 34 9.53 13.90 16.04
CA GLN A 34 10.66 13.79 16.95
C GLN A 34 11.55 15.05 16.99
N ASN A 35 11.24 16.07 16.18
CA ASN A 35 12.04 17.28 16.09
C ASN A 35 11.84 18.17 17.35
N THR A 36 12.93 18.74 17.85
CA THR A 36 12.89 19.63 19.02
C THR A 36 12.24 20.98 18.72
N ASP A 37 12.33 21.46 17.48
CA ASP A 37 11.64 22.68 17.04
C ASP A 37 10.21 22.34 16.64
N ARG A 38 9.27 22.59 17.56
CA ARG A 38 7.85 22.30 17.37
C ARG A 38 7.22 23.17 16.30
N PHE A 39 7.56 24.45 16.23
CA PHE A 39 6.98 25.36 15.25
C PHE A 39 7.35 24.93 13.82
N LEU A 40 8.62 24.59 13.60
CA LEU A 40 9.07 24.06 12.33
C LEU A 40 8.43 22.70 12.03
N SER A 41 8.39 21.80 13.02
CA SER A 41 7.81 20.47 12.87
C SER A 41 6.35 20.51 12.45
N GLU A 42 5.51 21.25 13.19
CA GLU A 42 4.09 21.42 12.91
C GLU A 42 3.87 22.03 11.52
N GLY A 43 4.67 23.04 11.16
CA GLY A 43 4.62 23.66 9.83
C GLY A 43 4.95 22.70 8.69
N ILE A 44 5.90 21.78 8.88
CA ILE A 44 6.26 20.78 7.87
C ILE A 44 5.22 19.65 7.81
N ILE A 45 4.76 19.15 8.96
CA ILE A 45 3.74 18.10 9.02
C ILE A 45 2.45 18.59 8.36
N SER A 46 1.98 19.80 8.69
CA SER A 46 0.79 20.39 8.07
C SER A 46 0.89 20.49 6.54
N ARG A 47 2.08 20.82 6.02
CA ARG A 47 2.32 20.82 4.56
C ARG A 47 2.27 19.42 3.97
N LEU A 48 2.88 18.43 4.63
CA LEU A 48 2.85 17.03 4.19
C LEU A 48 1.42 16.48 4.17
N GLU A 49 0.63 16.77 5.19
CA GLU A 49 -0.78 16.38 5.27
C GLU A 49 -1.61 17.05 4.17
N LYS A 50 -1.40 18.34 3.91
CA LYS A 50 -2.06 19.04 2.81
C LYS A 50 -1.75 18.41 1.45
N TYR A 51 -0.47 18.15 1.17
CA TYR A 51 -0.08 17.50 -0.09
C TYR A 51 -0.62 16.08 -0.20
N TRP A 52 -0.66 15.34 0.92
CA TRP A 52 -1.30 14.04 0.95
C TRP A 52 -2.78 14.14 0.62
N ASP A 53 -3.51 15.10 1.21
CA ASP A 53 -4.95 15.27 0.95
C ASP A 53 -5.27 15.66 -0.49
N ASP A 54 -4.44 16.50 -1.12
CA ASP A 54 -4.59 16.90 -2.52
C ASP A 54 -4.34 15.73 -3.50
N TRP A 55 -3.48 14.77 -3.13
CA TRP A 55 -3.04 13.68 -4.00
C TRP A 55 -3.49 12.28 -3.57
N LYS A 56 -4.19 12.13 -2.43
CA LYS A 56 -4.53 10.81 -1.89
C LYS A 56 -5.34 10.01 -2.90
N GLN A 57 -4.82 8.83 -3.24
CA GLN A 57 -5.51 7.88 -4.11
C GLN A 57 -5.81 6.60 -3.33
N PRO A 58 -7.02 6.04 -3.44
CA PRO A 58 -7.37 4.74 -2.86
C PRO A 58 -6.33 3.65 -3.13
N ILE A 59 -5.74 3.62 -4.33
CA ILE A 59 -4.76 2.62 -4.73
C ILE A 59 -3.47 2.61 -3.87
N LEU A 60 -3.05 3.76 -3.33
CA LEU A 60 -1.89 3.85 -2.44
C LEU A 60 -2.17 3.15 -1.10
N LEU A 61 -3.38 3.34 -0.57
CA LEU A 61 -3.83 2.67 0.64
C LEU A 61 -4.03 1.17 0.41
N LEU A 62 -4.57 0.77 -0.74
CA LEU A 62 -4.67 -0.62 -1.13
C LEU A 62 -3.29 -1.29 -1.24
N ALA A 63 -2.29 -0.59 -1.78
CA ALA A 63 -0.92 -1.10 -1.84
C ALA A 63 -0.34 -1.40 -0.45
N LEU A 64 -0.61 -0.55 0.56
CA LEU A 64 -0.22 -0.81 1.94
C LEU A 64 -0.98 -1.99 2.55
N VAL A 65 -2.31 -1.99 2.38
CA VAL A 65 -3.18 -3.04 2.93
C VAL A 65 -2.82 -4.41 2.37
N LEU A 66 -2.52 -4.50 1.07
CA LEU A 66 -2.16 -5.73 0.38
C LEU A 66 -0.68 -6.12 0.51
N HIS A 67 0.14 -5.35 1.24
CA HIS A 67 1.53 -5.74 1.46
C HIS A 67 1.62 -6.75 2.63
N PRO A 68 2.15 -7.96 2.44
CA PRO A 68 2.11 -9.01 3.48
C PRO A 68 2.77 -8.62 4.81
N LYS A 69 3.89 -7.87 4.73
CA LYS A 69 4.62 -7.28 5.87
C LYS A 69 3.95 -6.07 6.54
N TYR A 70 3.29 -5.20 5.77
CA TYR A 70 2.76 -3.91 6.25
C TYR A 70 1.23 -3.89 6.36
N ARG A 71 0.57 -5.00 6.04
CA ARG A 71 -0.89 -5.14 6.10
C ARG A 71 -1.43 -4.57 7.40
N LEU A 72 -2.44 -3.72 7.26
CA LEU A 72 -3.06 -3.05 8.40
C LEU A 72 -3.89 -4.06 9.19
N ASP A 73 -3.72 -4.05 10.50
CA ASP A 73 -4.55 -4.80 11.45
C ASP A 73 -5.65 -3.91 12.05
N LYS A 74 -5.42 -2.60 12.11
CA LYS A 74 -6.31 -1.58 12.68
C LYS A 74 -6.27 -0.29 11.88
N PHE A 75 -7.36 0.47 11.99
CA PHE A 75 -7.47 1.83 11.47
C PHE A 75 -7.62 2.81 12.64
N ASN A 76 -7.37 4.10 12.37
CA ASN A 76 -7.66 5.14 13.35
C ASN A 76 -9.18 5.20 13.57
N PRO A 77 -9.68 4.97 14.80
CA PRO A 77 -11.11 5.00 15.09
C PRO A 77 -11.76 6.37 14.82
N ASP A 78 -10.99 7.46 14.86
CA ASP A 78 -11.49 8.81 14.61
C ASP A 78 -11.76 9.05 13.10
N LEU A 79 -11.29 8.15 12.24
CA LEU A 79 -11.51 8.20 10.78
C LEU A 79 -12.56 7.16 10.37
N GLU A 80 -13.82 7.44 10.69
CA GLU A 80 -14.95 6.52 10.43
C GLU A 80 -15.04 6.03 8.97
N THR A 81 -14.62 6.87 8.03
CA THR A 81 -14.69 6.62 6.58
C THR A 81 -13.66 5.61 6.09
N ILE A 82 -12.59 5.35 6.84
CA ILE A 82 -11.49 4.48 6.43
C ILE A 82 -11.47 3.22 7.29
N ASN A 83 -11.98 2.12 6.73
CA ASN A 83 -12.04 0.82 7.38
C ASN A 83 -11.96 -0.31 6.35
N PHE A 84 -11.96 -1.58 6.79
CA PHE A 84 -11.86 -2.73 5.89
C PHE A 84 -13.03 -2.85 4.91
N VAL A 85 -14.23 -2.37 5.25
CA VAL A 85 -15.39 -2.35 4.34
C VAL A 85 -15.13 -1.36 3.20
N THR A 86 -14.64 -0.16 3.51
CA THR A 86 -14.23 0.84 2.51
C THR A 86 -13.15 0.29 1.58
N MET A 87 -12.12 -0.38 2.14
CA MET A 87 -11.09 -1.04 1.34
C MET A 87 -11.67 -2.10 0.40
N GLY A 88 -12.62 -2.91 0.89
CA GLY A 88 -13.34 -3.90 0.08
C GLY A 88 -14.09 -3.27 -1.09
N THR A 89 -14.77 -2.14 -0.87
CA THR A 89 -15.46 -1.38 -1.93
C THR A 89 -14.48 -0.87 -2.99
N TRP A 90 -13.31 -0.38 -2.58
CA TRP A 90 -12.28 0.05 -3.53
C TRP A 90 -11.68 -1.10 -4.32
N LEU A 91 -11.44 -2.25 -3.68
CA LEU A 91 -11.02 -3.47 -4.38
C LEU A 91 -12.05 -3.91 -5.43
N ASP A 92 -13.33 -3.94 -5.05
CA ASP A 92 -14.43 -4.28 -5.98
C ASP A 92 -14.49 -3.29 -7.17
N TYR A 93 -14.34 -2.00 -6.91
CA TYR A 93 -14.26 -0.97 -7.95
C TYR A 93 -13.09 -1.22 -8.91
N TYR A 94 -11.86 -1.38 -8.41
CA TYR A 94 -10.69 -1.58 -9.28
C TYR A 94 -10.73 -2.91 -10.02
N TYR A 95 -11.27 -3.97 -9.41
CA TYR A 95 -11.50 -5.23 -10.11
C TYR A 95 -12.37 -5.00 -11.34
N LYS A 96 -13.56 -4.43 -11.14
CA LYS A 96 -14.52 -4.13 -12.23
C LYS A 96 -13.91 -3.21 -13.27
N ALA A 97 -13.18 -2.17 -12.86
CA ALA A 97 -12.54 -1.24 -13.77
C ALA A 97 -11.47 -1.90 -14.67
N TRP A 98 -10.74 -2.89 -14.15
CA TRP A 98 -9.65 -3.53 -14.89
C TRP A 98 -10.05 -4.79 -15.66
N THR A 99 -11.12 -5.48 -15.25
CA THR A 99 -11.57 -6.72 -15.90
C THR A 99 -12.88 -6.57 -16.67
N SER A 100 -13.66 -5.52 -16.37
CA SER A 100 -15.06 -5.40 -16.79
C SER A 100 -15.97 -6.54 -16.28
N GLU A 101 -15.53 -7.27 -15.25
CA GLU A 101 -16.26 -8.39 -14.65
C GLU A 101 -16.73 -8.06 -13.22
N LYS A 102 -17.80 -8.74 -12.78
CA LYS A 102 -18.24 -8.69 -11.39
C LYS A 102 -17.46 -9.71 -10.56
N PRO A 103 -16.82 -9.31 -9.44
CA PRO A 103 -16.13 -10.26 -8.58
C PRO A 103 -17.12 -11.20 -7.89
N THR A 104 -16.70 -12.45 -7.68
CA THR A 104 -17.51 -13.51 -7.09
C THR A 104 -16.99 -13.93 -5.71
N LYS A 105 -15.69 -13.81 -5.47
CA LYS A 105 -15.01 -14.28 -4.25
C LYS A 105 -14.02 -13.27 -3.68
N LEU A 106 -13.90 -12.08 -4.26
CA LEU A 106 -12.89 -11.07 -3.94
C LEU A 106 -12.89 -10.71 -2.45
N LEU A 107 -14.06 -10.37 -1.89
CA LEU A 107 -14.15 -9.99 -0.48
C LEU A 107 -13.83 -11.18 0.45
N ALA A 108 -14.22 -12.41 0.08
CA ALA A 108 -13.89 -13.60 0.85
C ALA A 108 -12.38 -13.92 0.81
N GLN A 109 -11.73 -13.70 -0.35
CA GLN A 109 -10.28 -13.81 -0.48
C GLN A 109 -9.57 -12.71 0.32
N PHE A 110 -10.07 -11.48 0.26
CA PHE A 110 -9.54 -10.35 1.01
C PHE A 110 -9.63 -10.60 2.53
N GLU A 111 -10.77 -11.11 3.00
CA GLU A 111 -10.94 -11.50 4.40
C GLU A 111 -9.97 -12.61 4.81
N SER A 112 -9.82 -13.64 3.97
CA SER A 112 -8.85 -14.72 4.21
C SER A 112 -7.42 -14.19 4.32
N TYR A 113 -7.06 -13.21 3.49
CA TYR A 113 -5.77 -12.52 3.55
C TYR A 113 -5.61 -11.70 4.82
N ARG A 114 -6.66 -10.96 5.23
CA ARG A 114 -6.68 -10.14 6.45
C ARG A 114 -6.46 -10.98 7.70
N VAL A 115 -7.14 -12.13 7.80
CA VAL A 115 -7.00 -13.06 8.94
C VAL A 115 -5.79 -13.98 8.83
N LYS A 116 -4.93 -13.77 7.82
CA LYS A 116 -3.67 -14.51 7.61
C LYS A 116 -3.87 -16.02 7.39
N LYS A 117 -5.02 -16.42 6.83
CA LYS A 117 -5.28 -17.83 6.50
C LYS A 117 -4.33 -18.28 5.38
N PRO A 118 -3.75 -19.49 5.44
CA PRO A 118 -2.89 -19.99 4.36
C PRO A 118 -3.56 -19.84 2.98
N PRO A 119 -2.83 -19.38 1.94
CA PRO A 119 -1.37 -19.13 1.91
C PRO A 119 -0.92 -17.75 2.41
N PHE A 120 -1.79 -16.96 3.06
CA PHE A 120 -1.50 -15.58 3.45
C PHE A 120 -0.81 -15.40 4.82
N ASN A 121 -0.27 -16.48 5.38
CA ASN A 121 0.49 -16.42 6.62
C ASN A 121 1.90 -15.86 6.38
N ASN A 122 2.58 -15.48 7.46
CA ASN A 122 3.89 -14.84 7.34
C ASN A 122 4.95 -15.81 6.80
N GLU A 123 4.87 -17.09 7.18
CA GLU A 123 5.82 -18.14 6.79
C GLU A 123 5.81 -18.40 5.28
N THR A 124 4.66 -18.21 4.61
CA THR A 124 4.61 -18.28 3.15
C THR A 124 5.31 -17.09 2.52
N TYR A 125 5.08 -15.87 3.02
CA TYR A 125 5.70 -14.67 2.47
C TYR A 125 7.22 -14.64 2.67
N GLU A 126 7.73 -15.12 3.80
CA GLU A 126 9.17 -15.19 4.10
C GLU A 126 9.96 -16.02 3.07
N GLN A 127 9.32 -16.99 2.39
CA GLN A 127 9.95 -17.77 1.33
C GLN A 127 10.24 -16.96 0.05
N PHE A 128 9.70 -15.75 -0.08
CA PHE A 128 9.89 -14.88 -1.23
C PHE A 128 10.94 -13.77 -1.01
N ASP A 129 11.64 -13.76 0.13
CA ASP A 129 12.72 -12.80 0.44
C ASP A 129 12.30 -11.33 0.21
N ASP A 130 11.14 -10.96 0.77
CA ASP A 130 10.50 -9.65 0.60
C ASP A 130 10.05 -9.29 -0.85
N ASP A 131 10.08 -10.22 -1.81
CA ASP A 131 9.48 -10.03 -3.14
C ASP A 131 7.95 -10.16 -3.10
N VAL A 132 7.30 -9.02 -2.86
CA VAL A 132 5.84 -8.91 -2.80
C VAL A 132 5.16 -9.29 -4.11
N LEU A 133 5.79 -9.01 -5.26
CA LEU A 133 5.18 -9.29 -6.56
C LEU A 133 5.22 -10.79 -6.86
N ALA A 134 6.35 -11.45 -6.61
CA ALA A 134 6.49 -12.91 -6.73
C ALA A 134 5.51 -13.65 -5.79
N TYR A 135 5.38 -13.17 -4.55
CA TYR A 135 4.39 -13.68 -3.61
C TYR A 135 2.96 -13.59 -4.15
N TRP A 136 2.55 -12.44 -4.70
CA TRP A 136 1.19 -12.27 -5.23
C TRP A 136 0.95 -13.08 -6.51
N TYR A 137 1.97 -13.28 -7.36
CA TYR A 137 1.91 -14.24 -8.45
C TYR A 137 1.64 -15.66 -7.94
N TYR A 138 2.34 -16.10 -6.89
CA TYR A 138 2.10 -17.41 -6.27
C TYR A 138 0.66 -17.52 -5.72
N CYS A 139 0.21 -16.54 -4.93
CA CYS A 139 -1.13 -16.55 -4.34
C CYS A 139 -2.25 -16.48 -5.40
N SER A 140 -1.99 -15.86 -6.56
CA SER A 140 -2.97 -15.71 -7.64
C SER A 140 -3.43 -17.05 -8.24
N THR A 141 -2.65 -18.13 -8.05
CA THR A 141 -3.01 -19.49 -8.47
C THR A 141 -4.28 -19.99 -7.78
N MET A 142 -4.46 -19.66 -6.49
CA MET A 142 -5.61 -20.06 -5.67
C MET A 142 -6.62 -18.93 -5.47
N CYS A 143 -6.15 -17.68 -5.39
CA CYS A 143 -6.98 -16.51 -5.10
C CYS A 143 -6.98 -15.56 -6.30
N LYS A 144 -7.61 -15.99 -7.39
CA LYS A 144 -7.55 -15.32 -8.70
C LYS A 144 -7.94 -13.84 -8.66
N GLU A 145 -9.03 -13.49 -7.98
CA GLU A 145 -9.57 -12.12 -8.00
C GLU A 145 -8.70 -11.16 -7.17
N LEU A 146 -8.39 -11.51 -5.92
CA LEU A 146 -7.52 -10.72 -5.06
C LEU A 146 -6.09 -10.68 -5.61
N GLY A 147 -5.57 -11.83 -6.03
CA GLY A 147 -4.24 -11.96 -6.62
C GLY A 147 -4.09 -11.12 -7.88
N PHE A 148 -5.10 -11.09 -8.76
CA PHE A 148 -5.09 -10.21 -9.93
C PHE A 148 -4.93 -8.74 -9.54
N ILE A 149 -5.74 -8.24 -8.61
CA ILE A 149 -5.68 -6.84 -8.16
C ILE A 149 -4.32 -6.54 -7.53
N ALA A 150 -3.86 -7.40 -6.62
CA ALA A 150 -2.62 -7.19 -5.92
C ALA A 150 -1.43 -7.18 -6.89
N THR A 151 -1.34 -8.17 -7.78
CA THR A 151 -0.30 -8.21 -8.83
C THR A 151 -0.35 -6.96 -9.69
N LYS A 152 -1.53 -6.50 -10.13
CA LYS A 152 -1.68 -5.24 -10.87
C LYS A 152 -1.14 -4.05 -10.09
N ILE A 153 -1.51 -3.89 -8.82
CA ILE A 153 -1.05 -2.80 -7.95
C ILE A 153 0.48 -2.84 -7.78
N PHE A 154 1.06 -4.00 -7.50
CA PHE A 154 2.51 -4.17 -7.30
C PHE A 154 3.31 -4.21 -8.61
N SER A 155 2.65 -4.18 -9.77
CA SER A 155 3.29 -3.99 -11.07
C SER A 155 3.39 -2.51 -11.48
N ILE A 156 2.75 -1.59 -10.74
CA ILE A 156 2.83 -0.16 -11.02
C ILE A 156 4.18 0.38 -10.53
N CYS A 157 4.97 0.89 -11.47
CA CYS A 157 6.18 1.65 -11.18
C CYS A 157 5.85 3.07 -10.73
N VAL A 158 6.59 3.58 -9.75
CA VAL A 158 6.36 4.92 -9.17
C VAL A 158 7.15 6.01 -9.92
N ASN A 159 8.21 5.64 -10.62
CA ASN A 159 9.07 6.60 -11.31
C ASN A 159 8.53 6.94 -12.72
N SER A 160 8.44 8.23 -13.03
CA SER A 160 8.22 8.73 -14.41
C SER A 160 9.41 8.45 -15.33
N ALA A 161 10.60 8.20 -14.77
CA ALA A 161 11.84 7.90 -15.48
C ALA A 161 11.97 6.43 -15.93
N SER A 162 10.97 5.56 -15.68
CA SER A 162 10.96 4.21 -16.27
C SER A 162 10.64 4.19 -17.77
N VAL A 163 10.37 5.36 -18.35
CA VAL A 163 10.05 5.56 -19.78
C VAL A 163 11.00 6.58 -20.44
N GLU A 164 12.14 6.91 -19.82
CA GLU A 164 13.24 7.64 -20.47
C GLU A 164 14.36 6.71 -20.92
#